data_AF-A0A7C5E3V3-F1
#
_entry.id   AF-A0A7C5E3V3-F1
#
_cell.length_a   1.000
_cell.length_b   1.000
_cell.length_c   1.000
_cell.angle_alpha   90.00
_cell.angle_beta   90.00
_cell.angle_gamma   90.00
#
_symmetry.space_group_name_H-M   'P 1'
#
loop_
_entity.id
_entity.type
_entity.pdbx_description
1 polymer ?
#
loop_
_entity_poly.entity_id
_entity_poly.type
_entity_poly.pdbx_seq_one_letter_code
_entity_poly.pdbx_strand_id
1 'polypeptide(L)'
;MPTGVGSHPGLMAWSNDVAAEGNRVYLADGLFGFGGLSIIDAANPHRPKLIGSIDLGDTRHVTIQGSYAYLLVEGDLHIVDISHPDNPTEIGFYDNDVTWWIDDLDVKNNYVYVAAEDKGLLILRLLRHKITGGVSTNGGYLSSHDTYLAFPAGAFSDMVALTYRHLWQDQDMGNLVGIGHTFELEAMYHITGQPAQLAPGQTFDILVQYTDAEKGPAIEDTLALYYWNGSQWLKEASSMVDPSANTVTARPNHWATLWAVLGETRRMFLPVILDK
;
A
#
# COMPACT_ATOMS: atom_id res chain seq x y z
N MET A 1 41.15 5.05 3.36
CA MET A 1 41.00 4.07 2.25
C MET A 1 39.88 3.13 2.64
N PRO A 2 38.95 2.77 1.74
CA PRO A 2 37.97 1.73 2.01
C PRO A 2 38.67 0.37 2.16
N THR A 3 38.13 -0.50 3.01
CA THR A 3 38.62 -1.87 3.26
C THR A 3 37.47 -2.86 3.08
N GLY A 4 37.69 -3.94 2.34
CA GLY A 4 36.70 -5.01 2.20
C GLY A 4 36.45 -5.73 3.53
N VAL A 5 35.17 -5.96 3.86
CA VAL A 5 34.75 -6.59 5.12
C VAL A 5 34.18 -8.00 4.90
N GLY A 6 33.47 -8.23 3.80
CA GLY A 6 32.97 -9.54 3.40
C GLY A 6 32.23 -9.48 2.06
N SER A 7 31.78 -10.64 1.59
CA SER A 7 31.04 -10.78 0.34
C SER A 7 30.08 -11.97 0.40
N HIS A 8 29.02 -11.92 -0.41
CA HIS A 8 28.15 -13.04 -0.71
C HIS A 8 28.10 -13.20 -2.23
N PRO A 9 28.29 -14.41 -2.80
CA PRO A 9 27.95 -14.63 -4.20
C PRO A 9 26.42 -14.59 -4.31
N GLY A 10 25.85 -13.67 -5.09
CA GLY A 10 24.40 -13.63 -5.35
C GLY A 10 23.87 -14.96 -5.91
N LEU A 11 22.55 -15.07 -6.11
CA LEU A 11 21.95 -16.29 -6.65
C LEU A 11 22.27 -16.51 -8.14
N MET A 12 22.45 -15.42 -8.88
CA MET A 12 22.74 -15.42 -10.32
C MET A 12 24.12 -14.79 -10.60
N ALA A 13 24.59 -14.91 -11.84
CA ALA A 13 25.94 -14.48 -12.20
C ALA A 13 26.16 -12.96 -12.09
N TRP A 14 25.11 -12.15 -12.25
CA TRP A 14 25.18 -10.68 -12.21
C TRP A 14 24.10 -10.11 -11.29
N SER A 15 24.52 -9.20 -10.40
CA SER A 15 23.65 -8.29 -9.68
C SER A 15 23.79 -6.91 -10.32
N ASN A 16 22.67 -6.37 -10.80
CA ASN A 16 22.62 -5.12 -11.56
C ASN A 16 22.49 -3.90 -10.64
N ASP A 17 21.79 -4.06 -9.51
CA ASP A 17 21.52 -2.98 -8.56
C ASP A 17 21.39 -3.52 -7.12
N VAL A 18 21.52 -2.62 -6.14
CA VAL A 18 21.45 -2.92 -4.71
C VAL A 18 20.69 -1.85 -3.93
N ALA A 19 19.78 -2.31 -3.08
CA ALA A 19 19.16 -1.48 -2.05
C ALA A 19 19.46 -2.04 -0.65
N ALA A 20 19.44 -1.19 0.36
CA ALA A 20 19.69 -1.59 1.75
C ALA A 20 18.71 -0.92 2.71
N GLU A 21 18.15 -1.71 3.63
CA GLU A 21 17.29 -1.24 4.71
C GLU A 21 17.62 -1.97 6.00
N GLY A 22 18.10 -1.24 7.01
CA GLY A 22 18.59 -1.82 8.26
C GLY A 22 19.74 -2.80 8.01
N ASN A 23 19.56 -4.06 8.42
CA ASN A 23 20.55 -5.14 8.22
C ASN A 23 20.31 -5.93 6.93
N ARG A 24 19.28 -5.60 6.14
CA ARG A 24 18.93 -6.33 4.92
C ARG A 24 19.51 -5.62 3.70
N VAL A 25 20.03 -6.43 2.78
CA VAL A 25 20.51 -6.02 1.47
C VAL A 25 19.67 -6.74 0.42
N TYR A 26 19.19 -5.99 -0.56
CA TYR A 26 18.32 -6.46 -1.63
C TYR A 26 19.09 -6.32 -2.93
N LEU A 27 19.27 -7.41 -3.67
CA LEU A 27 19.96 -7.41 -4.94
C LEU A 27 18.97 -7.62 -6.07
N ALA A 28 19.01 -6.74 -7.06
CA ALA A 28 18.42 -6.97 -8.36
C ALA A 28 19.35 -7.90 -9.14
N ASP A 29 18.97 -9.17 -9.25
CA ASP A 29 19.75 -10.18 -9.95
C ASP A 29 19.18 -10.40 -11.35
N GLY A 30 20.03 -10.53 -12.38
CA GLY A 30 19.54 -10.66 -13.75
C GLY A 30 20.58 -11.19 -14.73
N LEU A 31 20.22 -12.24 -15.46
CA LEU A 31 21.02 -12.83 -16.54
C LEU A 31 20.12 -13.52 -17.58
N PHE A 32 20.05 -12.97 -18.79
CA PHE A 32 19.42 -13.61 -19.95
C PHE A 32 18.00 -14.17 -19.69
N GLY A 33 17.14 -13.37 -19.05
CA GLY A 33 15.75 -13.74 -18.76
C GLY A 33 15.55 -14.58 -17.49
N PHE A 34 16.59 -14.76 -16.68
CA PHE A 34 16.52 -15.38 -15.35
C PHE A 34 17.00 -14.40 -14.30
N GLY A 35 16.41 -14.41 -13.11
CA GLY A 35 16.81 -13.50 -12.04
C GLY A 35 15.61 -12.96 -11.30
N GLY A 36 15.77 -11.87 -10.56
CA GLY A 36 14.71 -11.36 -9.71
C GLY A 36 15.28 -10.59 -8.55
N LEU A 37 14.72 -10.87 -7.38
CA LEU A 37 15.16 -10.27 -6.14
C LEU A 37 15.83 -11.31 -5.24
N SER A 38 17.04 -11.02 -4.78
CA SER A 38 17.70 -11.73 -3.68
C SER A 38 17.69 -10.89 -2.42
N ILE A 39 17.31 -11.48 -1.28
CA ILE A 39 17.28 -10.82 0.03
C ILE A 39 18.37 -11.42 0.91
N ILE A 40 19.31 -10.59 1.35
CA ILE A 40 20.48 -10.97 2.12
C ILE A 40 20.40 -10.35 3.52
N ASP A 41 20.52 -11.18 4.55
CA ASP A 41 20.84 -10.75 5.90
C ASP A 41 22.34 -10.42 6.00
N ALA A 42 22.65 -9.15 6.18
CA ALA A 42 23.99 -8.60 6.35
C ALA A 42 24.29 -8.17 7.80
N ALA A 43 23.52 -8.65 8.79
CA ALA A 43 23.75 -8.34 10.21
C ALA A 43 25.18 -8.68 10.67
N ASN A 44 25.79 -9.72 10.08
CA ASN A 44 27.22 -9.93 10.16
C ASN A 44 27.86 -9.69 8.78
N PRO A 45 28.55 -8.55 8.57
CA PRO A 45 29.10 -8.21 7.26
C PRO A 45 30.25 -9.13 6.82
N HIS A 46 30.86 -9.90 7.73
CA HIS A 46 31.88 -10.90 7.38
C HIS A 46 31.26 -12.22 6.90
N ARG A 47 29.97 -12.44 7.19
CA ARG A 47 29.23 -13.66 6.87
C ARG A 47 27.77 -13.32 6.49
N PRO A 48 27.56 -12.53 5.43
CA PRO A 48 26.23 -12.27 4.90
C PRO A 48 25.54 -13.60 4.53
N LYS A 49 24.21 -13.65 4.56
CA LYS A 49 23.43 -14.84 4.25
C LYS A 49 22.25 -14.49 3.36
N LEU A 50 22.08 -15.21 2.26
CA LEU A 50 20.80 -15.22 1.55
C LEU A 50 19.71 -15.78 2.47
N ILE A 51 18.64 -15.02 2.67
CA ILE A 51 17.49 -15.40 3.51
C ILE A 51 16.22 -15.63 2.71
N GLY A 52 16.11 -15.10 1.49
CA GLY A 52 15.03 -15.43 0.56
C GLY A 52 15.24 -14.82 -0.81
N SER A 53 14.39 -15.21 -1.74
CA SER A 53 14.47 -14.78 -3.14
C SER A 53 13.17 -15.04 -3.89
N ILE A 54 12.96 -14.30 -4.97
CA ILE A 54 11.89 -14.55 -5.95
C ILE A 54 12.48 -14.42 -7.36
N ASP A 55 12.18 -15.39 -8.23
CA ASP A 55 12.55 -15.37 -9.64
C ASP A 55 11.43 -14.67 -10.42
N LEU A 56 11.77 -13.57 -11.10
CA LEU A 56 10.86 -12.75 -11.88
C LEU A 56 11.37 -12.54 -13.32
N GLY A 57 12.66 -12.74 -13.58
CA GLY A 57 13.32 -12.45 -14.86
C GLY A 57 14.53 -11.53 -14.73
N ASP A 58 15.05 -11.02 -15.85
CA ASP A 58 16.22 -10.12 -15.86
C ASP A 58 15.90 -8.79 -15.16
N THR A 59 16.29 -8.70 -13.89
CA THR A 59 15.96 -7.57 -13.01
C THR A 59 17.12 -6.58 -12.97
N ARG A 60 16.82 -5.32 -13.29
CA ARG A 60 17.82 -4.27 -13.49
C ARG A 60 17.94 -3.29 -12.33
N HIS A 61 16.82 -3.01 -11.66
CA HIS A 61 16.78 -2.05 -10.57
C HIS A 61 15.98 -2.59 -9.40
N VAL A 62 16.33 -2.13 -8.21
CA VAL A 62 15.57 -2.40 -6.98
C VAL A 62 15.52 -1.15 -6.12
N THR A 63 14.32 -0.74 -5.72
CA THR A 63 14.10 0.24 -4.66
C THR A 63 13.18 -0.32 -3.59
N ILE A 64 13.40 0.07 -2.34
CA ILE A 64 12.66 -0.42 -1.17
C ILE A 64 11.89 0.73 -0.53
N GLN A 65 10.63 0.50 -0.20
CA GLN A 65 9.83 1.43 0.62
C GLN A 65 9.03 0.62 1.66
N GLY A 66 9.53 0.58 2.89
CA GLY A 66 8.95 -0.21 3.96
C GLY A 66 8.93 -1.70 3.59
N SER A 67 7.77 -2.36 3.74
CA SER A 67 7.62 -3.80 3.50
C SER A 67 7.57 -4.21 2.02
N TYR A 68 8.04 -3.36 1.10
CA TYR A 68 7.90 -3.63 -0.32
C TYR A 68 9.15 -3.29 -1.14
N ALA A 69 9.43 -4.16 -2.10
CA ALA A 69 10.42 -3.95 -3.15
C ALA A 69 9.73 -3.61 -4.47
N TYR A 70 10.31 -2.66 -5.20
CA TYR A 70 9.90 -2.23 -6.53
C TYR A 70 11.05 -2.55 -7.46
N LEU A 71 10.76 -3.34 -8.49
CA LEU A 71 11.75 -3.96 -9.34
C LEU A 71 11.46 -3.58 -10.79
N LEU A 72 12.52 -3.28 -11.55
CA LEU A 72 12.41 -3.22 -13.01
C LEU A 72 12.87 -4.55 -13.59
N VAL A 73 11.94 -5.29 -14.15
CA VAL A 73 12.18 -6.63 -14.70
C VAL A 73 11.82 -6.57 -16.18
N GLU A 74 12.81 -6.76 -17.06
CA GLU A 74 12.60 -6.75 -18.52
C GLU A 74 11.90 -5.51 -19.10
N GLY A 75 11.87 -4.38 -18.36
CA GLY A 75 11.18 -3.15 -18.77
C GLY A 75 9.83 -2.93 -18.09
N ASP A 76 9.37 -3.87 -17.27
CA ASP A 76 8.14 -3.79 -16.49
C ASP A 76 8.43 -3.44 -15.03
N LEU A 77 7.49 -2.74 -14.39
CA LEU A 77 7.55 -2.50 -12.95
C LEU A 77 6.86 -3.64 -12.22
N HIS A 78 7.62 -4.37 -11.40
CA HIS A 78 7.12 -5.40 -10.50
C HIS A 78 7.13 -4.92 -9.06
N ILE A 79 6.12 -5.34 -8.30
CA ILE A 79 5.94 -4.96 -6.91
C ILE A 79 5.89 -6.22 -6.06
N VAL A 80 6.83 -6.33 -5.14
CA VAL A 80 7.02 -7.50 -4.28
C VAL A 80 6.81 -7.12 -2.82
N ASP A 81 5.94 -7.85 -2.13
CA ASP A 81 5.84 -7.83 -0.67
C ASP A 81 7.02 -8.62 -0.07
N ILE A 82 7.78 -7.94 0.79
CA ILE A 82 8.97 -8.45 1.49
C ILE A 82 8.80 -8.43 3.02
N SER A 83 7.56 -8.36 3.50
CA SER A 83 7.20 -8.47 4.93
C SER A 83 7.76 -9.76 5.55
N HIS A 84 7.69 -10.85 4.79
CA HIS A 84 8.28 -12.15 5.11
C HIS A 84 9.47 -12.38 4.16
N PRO A 85 10.69 -11.96 4.54
CA PRO A 85 11.84 -11.93 3.63
C PRO A 85 12.32 -13.31 3.18
N ASP A 86 11.92 -14.38 3.87
CA ASP A 86 12.18 -15.77 3.52
C ASP A 86 11.18 -16.34 2.52
N ASN A 87 10.08 -15.62 2.28
CA ASN A 87 9.06 -15.97 1.30
C ASN A 87 8.47 -14.69 0.65
N PRO A 88 9.29 -13.94 -0.13
CA PRO A 88 8.80 -12.75 -0.83
C PRO A 88 7.76 -13.12 -1.88
N THR A 89 6.74 -12.27 -2.05
CA THR A 89 5.62 -12.53 -2.97
C THR A 89 5.33 -11.33 -3.87
N GLU A 90 5.23 -11.55 -5.18
CA GLU A 90 4.75 -10.52 -6.10
C GLU A 90 3.26 -10.22 -5.86
N ILE A 91 2.93 -8.94 -5.72
CA ILE A 91 1.57 -8.45 -5.42
C ILE A 91 1.00 -7.53 -6.50
N GLY A 92 1.80 -7.22 -7.52
CA GLY A 92 1.34 -6.45 -8.67
C GLY A 92 2.46 -6.16 -9.67
N PHE A 93 2.07 -5.86 -10.90
CA PHE A 93 2.97 -5.43 -11.95
C PHE A 93 2.31 -4.34 -12.82
N TYR A 94 3.13 -3.58 -13.52
CA TYR A 94 2.74 -2.67 -14.57
C TYR A 94 3.52 -3.02 -15.82
N ASP A 95 2.81 -3.58 -16.78
CA ASP A 95 3.28 -3.82 -18.15
C ASP A 95 3.48 -2.46 -18.82
N ASN A 96 4.74 -2.13 -19.07
CA ASN A 96 5.08 -0.96 -19.82
C ASN A 96 5.15 -1.41 -21.28
N ASP A 97 4.03 -1.28 -22.01
CA ASP A 97 3.80 -1.65 -23.43
C ASP A 97 4.88 -1.17 -24.47
N VAL A 98 6.00 -0.59 -24.02
CA VAL A 98 7.15 -0.16 -24.81
C VAL A 98 8.31 -1.13 -24.71
N THR A 99 9.02 -1.23 -25.83
CA THR A 99 10.02 -2.27 -26.13
C THR A 99 11.45 -1.89 -25.72
N TRP A 100 11.64 -0.80 -24.95
CA TRP A 100 12.94 -0.18 -24.72
C TRP A 100 13.18 0.16 -23.25
N TRP A 101 14.46 0.32 -22.91
CA TRP A 101 14.99 0.25 -21.55
C TRP A 101 14.44 1.33 -20.62
N ILE A 102 14.07 0.90 -19.42
CA ILE A 102 13.93 1.78 -18.26
C ILE A 102 15.29 1.81 -17.55
N ASP A 103 15.79 3.01 -17.27
CA ASP A 103 17.15 3.22 -16.77
C ASP A 103 17.24 3.34 -15.25
N ASP A 104 16.15 3.74 -14.58
CA ASP A 104 16.11 3.90 -13.14
C ASP A 104 14.67 4.04 -12.62
N LEU A 105 14.48 3.78 -11.33
CA LEU A 105 13.24 4.08 -10.63
C LEU A 105 13.52 4.65 -9.23
N ASP A 106 12.69 5.61 -8.83
CA ASP A 106 12.61 6.05 -7.43
C ASP A 106 11.16 6.01 -6.97
N VAL A 107 10.97 5.75 -5.67
CA VAL A 107 9.65 5.68 -5.06
C VAL A 107 9.55 6.70 -3.96
N LYS A 108 8.57 7.60 -4.11
CA LYS A 108 8.24 8.57 -3.09
C LYS A 108 6.74 8.67 -2.93
N ASN A 109 6.30 8.60 -1.68
CA ASN A 109 4.89 8.50 -1.32
C ASN A 109 4.24 7.35 -2.10
N ASN A 110 3.31 7.68 -3.00
CA ASN A 110 2.48 6.71 -3.72
C ASN A 110 2.82 6.68 -5.20
N TYR A 111 3.96 7.27 -5.54
CA TYR A 111 4.39 7.44 -6.91
C TYR A 111 5.69 6.71 -7.12
N VAL A 112 5.73 5.94 -8.20
CA VAL A 112 6.98 5.47 -8.80
C VAL A 112 7.33 6.44 -9.90
N TYR A 113 8.52 7.02 -9.80
CA TYR A 113 9.12 7.89 -10.78
C TYR A 113 10.08 7.04 -11.58
N VAL A 114 9.79 6.89 -12.86
CA VAL A 114 10.50 5.99 -13.75
C VAL A 114 11.21 6.83 -14.80
N ALA A 115 12.53 6.72 -14.87
CA ALA A 115 13.34 7.30 -15.93
C ALA A 115 13.27 6.38 -17.15
N ALA A 116 12.50 6.77 -18.15
CA ALA A 116 12.30 6.02 -19.39
C ALA A 116 12.95 6.77 -20.55
N GLU A 117 13.76 6.08 -21.35
CA GLU A 117 14.56 6.71 -22.42
C GLU A 117 13.69 7.53 -23.40
N ASP A 118 12.55 6.98 -23.83
CA ASP A 118 11.67 7.56 -24.84
C ASP A 118 10.55 8.46 -24.28
N LYS A 119 10.10 8.20 -23.05
CA LYS A 119 9.04 8.96 -22.36
C LYS A 119 9.58 10.04 -21.42
N GLY A 120 10.89 10.07 -21.17
CA GLY A 120 11.51 10.94 -20.18
C GLY A 120 11.16 10.50 -18.76
N LEU A 121 10.15 11.12 -18.15
CA LEU A 121 9.69 10.79 -16.80
C LEU A 121 8.28 10.20 -16.85
N LEU A 122 8.15 8.93 -16.49
CA LEU A 122 6.86 8.28 -16.25
C LEU A 122 6.56 8.33 -14.74
N ILE A 123 5.36 8.80 -14.39
CA ILE A 123 4.89 8.87 -13.00
C ILE A 123 3.74 7.88 -12.85
N LEU A 124 3.99 6.77 -12.17
CA LEU A 124 3.01 5.72 -11.91
C LEU A 124 2.45 5.87 -10.50
N ARG A 125 1.13 5.78 -10.35
CA ARG A 125 0.48 5.78 -9.03
C ARG A 125 0.33 4.33 -8.55
N LEU A 126 0.87 4.05 -7.37
CA LEU A 126 0.78 2.77 -6.69
C LEU A 126 -0.60 2.61 -6.04
N LEU A 127 -1.51 1.92 -6.73
CA LEU A 127 -2.82 1.52 -6.19
C LEU A 127 -2.69 0.11 -5.65
N ARG A 128 -2.23 -0.04 -4.40
CA ARG A 128 -1.73 -1.36 -3.97
C ARG A 128 -2.76 -2.45 -3.75
N HIS A 129 -4.03 -2.15 -3.49
CA HIS A 129 -5.04 -3.21 -3.37
C HIS A 129 -6.36 -2.75 -3.97
N LYS A 130 -6.51 -2.94 -5.28
CA LYS A 130 -7.83 -2.95 -5.93
C LYS A 130 -8.42 -4.34 -5.75
N ILE A 131 -9.49 -4.46 -4.98
CA ILE A 131 -10.22 -5.70 -4.81
C ILE A 131 -11.64 -5.48 -5.31
N THR A 132 -12.09 -6.35 -6.19
CA THR A 132 -13.45 -6.30 -6.72
C THR A 132 -14.22 -7.55 -6.27
N GLY A 133 -15.46 -7.37 -5.84
CA GLY A 133 -16.37 -8.47 -5.51
C GLY A 133 -17.82 -8.12 -5.78
N GLY A 134 -18.67 -9.15 -5.88
CA GLY A 134 -20.10 -8.97 -6.07
C GLY A 134 -20.85 -9.00 -4.73
N VAL A 135 -21.70 -8.01 -4.48
CA VAL A 135 -22.68 -8.03 -3.39
C VAL A 135 -24.06 -8.25 -3.98
N SER A 136 -24.75 -9.29 -3.50
CA SER A 136 -26.10 -9.63 -3.98
C SER A 136 -27.18 -8.91 -3.17
N THR A 137 -28.44 -9.01 -3.62
CA THR A 137 -29.60 -8.53 -2.86
C THR A 137 -29.81 -9.28 -1.53
N ASN A 138 -29.27 -10.49 -1.39
CA ASN A 138 -29.26 -11.24 -0.13
C ASN A 138 -28.12 -10.81 0.82
N GLY A 139 -27.35 -9.78 0.46
CA GLY A 139 -26.18 -9.32 1.17
C GLY A 139 -24.90 -9.95 0.63
N GLY A 140 -23.81 -9.73 1.35
CA GLY A 140 -22.48 -10.21 0.99
C GLY A 140 -21.38 -9.49 1.76
N TYR A 141 -20.15 -9.76 1.41
CA TYR A 141 -18.99 -9.09 1.99
C TYR A 141 -17.89 -8.90 0.95
N LEU A 142 -16.99 -7.96 1.24
CA LEU A 142 -15.74 -7.78 0.52
C LEU A 142 -14.63 -7.59 1.56
N SER A 143 -13.53 -8.32 1.40
CA SER A 143 -12.40 -8.25 2.32
C SER A 143 -11.10 -7.99 1.57
N SER A 144 -10.31 -7.03 2.06
CA SER A 144 -8.88 -6.93 1.80
C SER A 144 -8.09 -7.68 2.88
N HIS A 145 -6.77 -7.47 2.90
CA HIS A 145 -5.90 -7.99 3.95
C HIS A 145 -6.27 -7.44 5.34
N ASP A 146 -6.64 -6.17 5.40
CA ASP A 146 -6.82 -5.39 6.64
C ASP A 146 -8.25 -4.84 6.82
N THR A 147 -9.07 -4.83 5.77
CA THR A 147 -10.38 -4.18 5.76
C THR A 147 -11.45 -5.18 5.39
N TYR A 148 -12.53 -5.21 6.17
CA TYR A 148 -13.69 -6.05 5.95
C TYR A 148 -14.94 -5.18 5.82
N LEU A 149 -15.67 -5.38 4.72
CA LEU A 149 -16.92 -4.69 4.41
C LEU A 149 -18.05 -5.72 4.39
N ALA A 150 -19.07 -5.54 5.23
CA ALA A 150 -20.20 -6.46 5.34
C ALA A 150 -21.51 -5.76 5.02
N PHE A 151 -22.27 -6.32 4.08
CA PHE A 151 -23.53 -5.77 3.61
C PHE A 151 -24.69 -6.72 3.98
N PRO A 152 -25.68 -6.26 4.76
CA PRO A 152 -26.85 -7.08 5.07
C PRO A 152 -27.72 -7.30 3.83
N ALA A 153 -28.63 -8.28 3.94
CA ALA A 153 -29.67 -8.48 2.92
C ALA A 153 -30.51 -7.20 2.74
N GLY A 154 -30.75 -6.84 1.48
CA GLY A 154 -31.48 -5.61 1.12
C GLY A 154 -30.64 -4.34 1.15
N ALA A 155 -29.33 -4.40 1.43
CA ALA A 155 -28.44 -3.23 1.36
C ALA A 155 -28.46 -2.54 -0.01
N PHE A 156 -28.59 -3.32 -1.08
CA PHE A 156 -28.72 -2.84 -2.46
C PHE A 156 -29.97 -3.41 -3.11
N SER A 157 -30.57 -2.65 -4.05
CA SER A 157 -31.79 -3.08 -4.76
C SER A 157 -31.54 -4.12 -5.84
N ASP A 158 -30.28 -4.32 -6.23
CA ASP A 158 -29.83 -5.27 -7.25
C ASP A 158 -28.38 -5.68 -6.95
N MET A 159 -27.84 -6.63 -7.70
CA MET A 159 -26.45 -7.04 -7.63
C MET A 159 -25.51 -5.87 -7.95
N VAL A 160 -24.51 -5.70 -7.10
CA VAL A 160 -23.54 -4.61 -7.17
C VAL A 160 -22.14 -5.19 -7.33
N ALA A 161 -21.38 -4.65 -8.28
CA ALA A 161 -19.94 -4.80 -8.33
C ALA A 161 -19.31 -3.76 -7.39
N LEU A 162 -18.69 -4.24 -6.32
CA LEU A 162 -18.01 -3.42 -5.33
C LEU A 162 -16.51 -3.44 -5.61
N THR A 163 -15.89 -2.27 -5.64
CA THR A 163 -14.45 -2.10 -5.81
C THR A 163 -13.89 -1.33 -4.61
N TYR A 164 -13.04 -1.99 -3.84
CA TYR A 164 -12.20 -1.37 -2.81
C TYR A 164 -10.85 -1.02 -3.41
N ARG A 165 -10.33 0.19 -3.16
CA ARG A 165 -8.97 0.58 -3.54
C ARG A 165 -8.26 1.20 -2.35
N HIS A 166 -7.25 0.52 -1.81
CA HIS A 166 -6.38 1.14 -0.83
C HIS A 166 -5.59 2.29 -1.46
N LEU A 167 -5.55 3.43 -0.76
CA LEU A 167 -4.79 4.62 -1.10
C LEU A 167 -3.75 4.84 -0.02
N TRP A 168 -2.50 4.98 -0.42
CA TRP A 168 -1.49 5.49 0.50
C TRP A 168 -1.66 7.02 0.65
N GLN A 169 -1.23 7.58 1.79
CA GLN A 169 -1.45 8.98 2.18
C GLN A 169 -1.17 9.97 1.04
N ASP A 170 -2.14 10.83 0.69
CA ASP A 170 -1.96 12.08 -0.09
C ASP A 170 -3.32 12.84 -0.16
N GLN A 171 -3.92 13.17 0.98
CA GLN A 171 -5.04 14.13 1.06
C GLN A 171 -4.80 15.07 2.23
N ASP A 172 -5.27 16.32 2.12
CA ASP A 172 -5.22 17.27 3.23
C ASP A 172 -6.09 16.72 4.38
N MET A 173 -5.43 16.29 5.46
CA MET A 173 -6.07 15.77 6.68
C MET A 173 -6.31 16.88 7.72
N GLY A 174 -6.01 18.14 7.36
CA GLY A 174 -6.14 19.30 8.22
C GLY A 174 -5.35 19.15 9.52
N ASN A 175 -6.07 19.03 10.64
CA ASN A 175 -5.47 18.90 11.97
C ASN A 175 -5.29 17.46 12.46
N LEU A 176 -5.76 16.48 11.69
CA LEU A 176 -5.66 15.06 12.01
C LEU A 176 -4.42 14.43 11.39
N VAL A 177 -4.07 13.24 11.86
CA VAL A 177 -3.05 12.38 11.25
C VAL A 177 -3.69 11.06 10.86
N GLY A 178 -3.40 10.59 9.65
CA GLY A 178 -3.84 9.29 9.16
C GLY A 178 -2.83 8.20 9.47
N ILE A 179 -3.32 6.99 9.73
CA ILE A 179 -2.49 5.83 10.11
C ILE A 179 -2.21 4.86 8.93
N GLY A 180 -2.27 5.37 7.70
CA GLY A 180 -2.01 4.56 6.49
C GLY A 180 -3.21 3.76 5.96
N HIS A 181 -4.39 3.94 6.55
CA HIS A 181 -5.64 3.25 6.17
C HIS A 181 -6.60 4.19 5.45
N THR A 182 -6.19 4.72 4.30
CA THR A 182 -7.06 5.51 3.40
C THR A 182 -7.51 4.63 2.24
N PHE A 183 -8.76 4.70 1.83
CA PHE A 183 -9.27 3.87 0.74
C PHE A 183 -10.45 4.49 0.00
N GLU A 184 -10.57 4.15 -1.28
CA GLU A 184 -11.74 4.42 -2.09
C GLU A 184 -12.69 3.21 -2.10
N LEU A 185 -13.98 3.52 -2.14
CA LEU A 185 -15.05 2.53 -2.27
C LEU A 185 -16.00 2.93 -3.39
N GLU A 186 -15.98 2.15 -4.47
CA GLU A 186 -16.88 2.31 -5.61
C GLU A 186 -17.86 1.15 -5.66
N ALA A 187 -19.13 1.45 -5.88
CA ALA A 187 -20.17 0.45 -6.04
C ALA A 187 -20.96 0.77 -7.30
N MET A 188 -21.09 -0.21 -8.20
CA MET A 188 -21.82 -0.05 -9.47
C MET A 188 -22.84 -1.17 -9.60
N TYR A 189 -24.08 -0.83 -9.96
CA TYR A 189 -25.08 -1.84 -10.27
C TYR A 189 -24.67 -2.64 -11.50
N HIS A 190 -24.65 -3.96 -11.39
CA HIS A 190 -24.14 -4.85 -12.43
C HIS A 190 -24.91 -4.71 -13.77
N ILE A 191 -26.22 -4.47 -13.70
CA ILE A 191 -27.08 -4.37 -14.89
C ILE A 191 -27.01 -2.98 -15.53
N THR A 192 -27.08 -1.92 -14.73
CA THR A 192 -27.21 -0.55 -15.25
C THR A 192 -25.88 0.17 -15.43
N GLY A 193 -24.80 -0.32 -14.79
CA GLY A 193 -23.51 0.35 -14.73
C GLY A 193 -23.53 1.69 -14.00
N GLN A 194 -24.64 2.03 -13.31
CA GLN A 194 -24.77 3.28 -12.55
C GLN A 194 -24.23 3.11 -11.13
N PRO A 195 -23.77 4.20 -10.49
CA PRO A 195 -23.38 4.18 -9.09
C PRO A 195 -24.49 3.61 -8.21
N ALA A 196 -24.15 2.59 -7.42
CA ALA A 196 -25.07 1.99 -6.48
C ALA A 196 -25.27 2.91 -5.27
N GLN A 197 -26.46 2.84 -4.70
CA GLN A 197 -26.81 3.57 -3.49
C GLN A 197 -27.31 2.58 -2.46
N LEU A 198 -26.91 2.81 -1.21
CA LEU A 198 -27.43 2.05 -0.08
C LEU A 198 -28.94 2.29 0.02
N ALA A 199 -29.72 1.22 0.19
CA ALA A 199 -31.16 1.34 0.30
C ALA A 199 -31.55 2.15 1.56
N PRO A 200 -32.65 2.92 1.52
CA PRO A 200 -33.05 3.77 2.65
C PRO A 200 -33.17 2.99 3.96
N GLY A 201 -32.52 3.48 5.02
CA GLY A 201 -32.54 2.87 6.35
C GLY A 201 -31.64 1.65 6.52
N GLN A 202 -30.93 1.22 5.47
CA GLN A 202 -29.91 0.18 5.58
C GLN A 202 -28.59 0.77 6.10
N THR A 203 -27.75 -0.13 6.61
CA THR A 203 -26.37 0.15 7.02
C THR A 203 -25.47 -0.93 6.47
N PHE A 204 -24.16 -0.69 6.46
CA PHE A 204 -23.16 -1.73 6.22
C PHE A 204 -22.06 -1.59 7.27
N ASP A 205 -21.34 -2.68 7.52
CA ASP A 205 -20.26 -2.70 8.49
C ASP A 205 -18.92 -2.50 7.79
N ILE A 206 -18.09 -1.63 8.35
CA ILE A 206 -16.68 -1.48 8.01
C ILE A 206 -15.88 -1.89 9.23
N LEU A 207 -14.90 -2.78 9.05
CA LEU A 207 -13.88 -3.08 10.03
C LEU A 207 -12.51 -2.88 9.37
N VAL A 208 -11.63 -2.15 10.04
CA VAL A 208 -10.24 -1.95 9.64
C VAL A 208 -9.36 -2.44 10.77
N GLN A 209 -8.48 -3.39 10.47
CA GLN A 209 -7.43 -3.90 11.36
C GLN A 209 -6.17 -3.08 11.13
N TYR A 210 -5.52 -2.64 12.20
CA TYR A 210 -4.23 -1.94 12.14
C TYR A 210 -3.19 -2.60 13.06
N THR A 211 -1.96 -2.08 13.01
CA THR A 211 -0.87 -2.45 13.93
C THR A 211 -0.36 -1.25 14.73
N ASP A 212 0.26 -1.50 15.88
CA ASP A 212 0.86 -0.44 16.71
C ASP A 212 1.90 0.40 15.96
N ALA A 213 2.58 -0.22 14.97
CA ALA A 213 3.55 0.46 14.13
C ALA A 213 2.89 1.47 13.17
N GLU A 214 1.71 1.15 12.62
CA GLU A 214 0.96 1.99 11.69
C GLU A 214 0.36 3.23 12.34
N LYS A 215 0.00 3.13 13.64
CA LYS A 215 -0.52 4.27 14.41
C LYS A 215 0.41 5.49 14.35
N GLY A 216 1.72 5.25 14.38
CA GLY A 216 2.73 6.31 14.41
C GLY A 216 2.44 7.34 15.52
N PRO A 217 2.34 8.64 15.19
CA PRO A 217 2.14 9.71 16.18
C PRO A 217 0.67 9.93 16.59
N ALA A 218 -0.27 9.13 16.09
CA ALA A 218 -1.69 9.26 16.42
C ALA A 218 -1.96 8.86 17.88
N ILE A 219 -2.89 9.56 18.53
CA ILE A 219 -3.43 9.16 19.82
C ILE A 219 -4.47 8.07 19.55
N GLU A 220 -4.18 6.86 19.99
CA GLU A 220 -4.93 5.65 19.63
C GLU A 220 -6.43 5.71 19.96
N ASP A 221 -6.77 6.19 21.17
CA ASP A 221 -8.16 6.33 21.63
C ASP A 221 -8.98 7.35 20.82
N THR A 222 -8.32 8.13 19.96
CA THR A 222 -8.98 9.11 19.09
C THR A 222 -9.17 8.61 17.66
N LEU A 223 -8.62 7.43 17.33
CA LEU A 223 -8.77 6.85 16.00
C LEU A 223 -10.25 6.63 15.68
N ALA A 224 -10.62 6.99 14.46
CA ALA A 224 -11.94 6.74 13.92
C ALA A 224 -11.87 6.68 12.39
N LEU A 225 -12.91 6.09 11.79
CA LEU A 225 -13.18 6.22 10.38
C LEU A 225 -13.74 7.62 10.09
N TYR A 226 -13.18 8.24 9.06
CA TYR A 226 -13.62 9.49 8.49
C TYR A 226 -13.97 9.27 7.02
N TYR A 227 -14.90 10.05 6.50
CA TYR A 227 -15.24 10.07 5.09
C TYR A 227 -15.09 11.48 4.51
N TRP A 228 -14.71 11.56 3.24
CA TRP A 228 -14.60 12.83 2.54
C TRP A 228 -15.94 13.23 1.93
N ASN A 229 -16.40 14.45 2.22
CA ASN A 229 -17.67 14.96 1.66
C ASN A 229 -17.51 15.80 0.39
N GLY A 230 -16.28 15.91 -0.16
CA GLY A 230 -15.94 16.79 -1.27
C GLY A 230 -15.18 18.06 -0.88
N SER A 231 -15.18 18.42 0.41
CA SER A 231 -14.50 19.63 0.93
C SER A 231 -13.71 19.42 2.23
N GLN A 232 -14.15 18.50 3.09
CA GLN A 232 -13.50 18.21 4.36
C GLN A 232 -13.73 16.75 4.78
N TRP A 233 -12.87 16.27 5.67
CA TRP A 233 -13.05 15.01 6.37
C TRP A 233 -14.10 15.16 7.47
N LEU A 234 -15.12 14.31 7.44
CA LEU A 234 -16.14 14.20 8.47
C LEU A 234 -15.97 12.89 9.23
N LYS A 235 -16.05 12.95 10.56
CA LYS A 235 -16.01 11.74 11.39
C LYS A 235 -17.27 10.92 11.16
N GLU A 236 -17.12 9.62 10.89
CA GLU A 236 -18.24 8.70 10.86
C GLU A 236 -18.81 8.56 12.28
N ALA A 237 -20.08 8.91 12.45
CA ALA A 237 -20.72 9.00 13.75
C ALA A 237 -20.77 7.65 14.48
N SER A 238 -20.87 6.56 13.72
CA SER A 238 -20.88 5.19 14.24
C SER A 238 -19.50 4.60 14.51
N SER A 239 -18.41 5.35 14.28
CA SER A 239 -17.06 4.81 14.38
C SER A 239 -16.64 4.53 15.82
N MET A 240 -16.01 3.37 16.04
CA MET A 240 -15.47 2.93 17.32
C MET A 240 -14.08 2.33 17.12
N VAL A 241 -13.13 2.69 17.99
CA VAL A 241 -11.81 2.05 18.07
C VAL A 241 -11.79 1.06 19.23
N ASP A 242 -11.18 -0.10 19.02
CA ASP A 242 -10.78 -1.05 20.05
C ASP A 242 -9.26 -1.18 20.05
N PRO A 243 -8.56 -0.46 20.95
CA PRO A 243 -7.09 -0.52 21.07
C PRO A 243 -6.57 -1.89 21.55
N SER A 244 -7.42 -2.74 22.14
CA SER A 244 -6.97 -4.07 22.59
C SER A 244 -6.93 -5.08 21.45
N ALA A 245 -7.76 -4.87 20.43
CA ALA A 245 -7.84 -5.67 19.23
C ALA A 245 -7.16 -5.01 18.02
N ASN A 246 -6.65 -3.79 18.15
CA ASN A 246 -6.16 -2.94 17.07
C ASN A 246 -7.15 -2.83 15.91
N THR A 247 -8.43 -2.57 16.21
CA THR A 247 -9.47 -2.42 15.20
C THR A 247 -10.16 -1.05 15.26
N VAL A 248 -10.57 -0.55 14.10
CA VAL A 248 -11.54 0.54 13.97
C VAL A 248 -12.74 0.00 13.20
N THR A 249 -13.92 0.14 13.78
CA THR A 249 -15.19 -0.30 13.17
C THR A 249 -16.11 0.89 12.93
N ALA A 250 -17.04 0.75 12.00
CA ALA A 250 -18.14 1.67 11.79
C ALA A 250 -19.34 0.96 11.16
N ARG A 251 -20.54 1.54 11.34
CA ARG A 251 -21.80 1.12 10.74
C ARG A 251 -22.49 2.30 10.03
N PRO A 252 -21.91 2.82 8.93
CA PRO A 252 -22.50 3.93 8.19
C PRO A 252 -23.87 3.59 7.60
N ASN A 253 -24.74 4.59 7.56
CA ASN A 253 -26.05 4.56 6.90
C ASN A 253 -26.08 5.37 5.59
N HIS A 254 -24.90 5.74 5.09
CA HIS A 254 -24.72 6.52 3.87
C HIS A 254 -23.58 5.96 3.04
N TRP A 255 -23.52 6.35 1.77
CA TRP A 255 -22.40 6.04 0.90
C TRP A 255 -21.38 7.17 0.90
N ALA A 256 -20.09 6.83 0.96
CA ALA A 256 -19.01 7.74 0.64
C ALA A 256 -17.96 6.98 -0.17
N THR A 257 -17.34 7.67 -1.12
CA THR A 257 -16.37 7.05 -2.04
C THR A 257 -14.96 7.07 -1.51
N LEU A 258 -14.66 7.88 -0.49
CA LEU A 258 -13.32 8.05 0.06
C LEU A 258 -13.38 8.07 1.58
N TRP A 259 -12.60 7.16 2.18
CA TRP A 259 -12.55 6.90 3.61
C TRP A 259 -11.10 6.93 4.10
N ALA A 260 -10.90 7.22 5.39
CA ALA A 260 -9.61 7.11 6.05
C ALA A 260 -9.76 6.80 7.55
N VAL A 261 -8.81 6.07 8.12
CA VAL A 261 -8.65 6.02 9.57
C VAL A 261 -7.73 7.15 10.01
N LEU A 262 -8.29 8.09 10.76
CA LEU A 262 -7.60 9.30 11.24
C LEU A 262 -7.69 9.41 12.77
N GLY A 263 -6.70 10.06 13.37
CA GLY A 263 -6.68 10.38 14.80
C GLY A 263 -6.08 11.75 15.09
N GLU A 264 -6.21 12.18 16.33
CA GLU A 264 -5.53 13.37 16.84
C GLU A 264 -4.04 13.07 17.08
N THR A 265 -3.23 14.13 17.18
CA THR A 265 -1.82 14.01 17.55
C THR A 265 -1.43 15.10 18.55
N ARG A 266 -0.45 14.82 19.41
CA ARG A 266 0.07 15.80 20.36
C ARG A 266 0.98 16.80 19.63
N ARG A 267 0.43 17.95 19.23
CA ARG A 267 1.24 19.04 18.67
C ARG A 267 1.95 19.80 19.80
N MET A 268 3.27 19.62 19.91
CA MET A 268 4.11 20.48 20.73
C MET A 268 4.50 21.71 19.92
N PHE A 269 3.89 22.86 20.20
CA PHE A 269 4.40 24.14 19.68
C PHE A 269 5.63 24.51 20.51
N LEU A 270 6.82 24.30 19.96
CA LEU A 270 8.03 24.94 20.50
C LEU A 270 7.97 26.42 20.14
N PRO A 271 7.83 27.35 21.11
CA PRO A 271 7.94 28.77 20.79
C PRO A 271 9.37 29.02 20.31
N VAL A 272 9.50 29.47 19.05
CA VAL A 272 10.77 30.00 18.56
C VAL A 272 10.99 31.33 19.27
N ILE A 273 11.87 31.33 20.28
CA ILE A 273 12.40 32.57 20.83
C ILE A 273 13.47 33.04 19.84
N LEU A 274 13.11 34.01 19.00
CA LEU A 274 14.10 34.78 18.25
C LEU A 274 14.70 35.80 19.23
N ASP A 275 15.91 35.54 19.71
CA ASP A 275 16.70 36.56 20.39
C ASP A 275 16.97 37.70 19.39
N LYS A 276 16.61 38.93 19.80
CA LYS A 276 16.71 40.15 18.99
C LYS A 276 18.14 40.65 18.83
#